data_AF-A0A962UJU2-F1
#
_entry.id   AF-A0A962UJU2-F1
#
_cell.length_a   1.000
_cell.length_b   1.000
_cell.length_c   1.000
_cell.angle_alpha   90.00
_cell.angle_beta   90.00
_cell.angle_gamma   90.00
#
_symmetry.space_group_name_H-M   'P 1'
#
loop_
_entity.id
_entity.type
_entity.pdbx_description
1 polymer ?
#
loop_
_entity_poly.entity_id
_entity_poly.type
_entity_poly.pdbx_seq_one_letter_code
_entity_poly.pdbx_strand_id
1 'polypeptide(L)'
;MAMVQSLLLRALVARFWQQPYTSSPVPWGTELHDRFMLPHFVQRDMADVVGDLRRWGYAVDGEWFDPFVEFRFPRYGTINVDDIEMELRFAIEPWNVLGEEVTAQGTARFVDSSVERLQVKVRGMTDTRHVVTCNGRRVPLRCTGERGEFVAGVRYKAWNPPSGLHPTIPVHAPLVLDIVDTWSERSLGGCTYHVAHPGGRNYETLPVNAYEAESRRLARFWPVGHSTGTVRVPEEAPQCEHPYTLDLRNSSRGRKD
;
A
#
# COMPACT_ATOMS: atom_id res chain seq x y z
N MET A 1 -0.12 3.93 23.44
CA MET A 1 0.83 4.19 22.34
C MET A 1 2.20 4.67 22.84
N ALA A 2 2.32 5.83 23.50
CA ALA A 2 3.64 6.39 23.84
C ALA A 2 4.58 5.46 24.64
N MET A 3 4.06 4.67 25.60
CA MET A 3 4.89 3.78 26.42
C MET A 3 5.65 2.71 25.63
N VAL A 4 5.00 2.06 24.66
CA VAL A 4 5.63 0.99 23.84
C VAL A 4 6.72 1.59 22.94
N GLN A 5 6.46 2.78 22.36
CA GLN A 5 7.47 3.51 21.58
C GLN A 5 8.67 3.92 22.44
N SER A 6 8.43 4.46 23.65
CA SER A 6 9.51 4.80 24.58
C SER A 6 10.29 3.57 25.02
N LEU A 7 9.63 2.44 25.26
CA LEU A 7 10.30 1.18 25.61
C LEU A 7 11.22 0.71 24.47
N LEU A 8 10.71 0.69 23.24
CA LEU A 8 11.50 0.34 22.06
C LEU A 8 12.74 1.21 21.92
N LEU A 9 12.56 2.54 21.97
CA LEU A 9 13.66 3.49 21.86
C LEU A 9 14.70 3.31 22.97
N ARG A 10 14.25 3.11 24.22
CA ARG A 10 15.16 2.89 25.35
C ARG A 10 15.92 1.57 25.23
N ALA A 11 15.27 0.51 24.76
CA ALA A 11 15.92 -0.78 24.51
C ALA A 11 16.99 -0.66 23.42
N LEU A 12 16.68 0.03 22.31
CA LEU A 12 17.64 0.30 21.23
C LEU A 12 18.83 1.13 21.71
N VAL A 13 18.59 2.24 22.43
CA VAL A 13 19.66 3.08 22.99
C VAL A 13 20.54 2.27 23.95
N ALA A 14 19.94 1.48 24.85
CA ALA A 14 20.69 0.65 25.78
C ALA A 14 21.52 -0.43 25.06
N ARG A 15 20.95 -1.07 24.02
CA ARG A 15 21.66 -2.03 23.16
C ARG A 15 22.86 -1.39 22.48
N PHE A 16 22.66 -0.25 21.81
CA PHE A 16 23.72 0.44 21.08
C PHE A 16 24.79 1.03 21.99
N TRP A 17 24.44 1.39 23.23
CA TRP A 17 25.41 1.85 24.22
C TRP A 17 26.34 0.72 24.68
N GLN A 18 25.80 -0.48 24.88
CA GLN A 18 26.60 -1.65 25.28
C GLN A 18 27.44 -2.18 24.11
N GLN A 19 26.84 -2.30 22.92
CA GLN A 19 27.53 -2.69 21.70
C GLN A 19 27.10 -1.76 20.54
N PRO A 20 27.96 -0.80 20.15
CA PRO A 20 27.69 0.08 19.03
C PRO A 20 27.44 -0.70 17.74
N TYR A 21 26.42 -0.30 16.97
CA TYR A 21 26.14 -0.87 15.66
C TYR A 21 26.95 -0.14 14.59
N THR A 22 27.97 -0.78 14.05
CA THR A 22 28.93 -0.17 13.10
C THR A 22 28.83 -0.74 11.68
N SER A 23 27.86 -1.62 11.43
CA SER A 23 27.63 -2.19 10.10
C SER A 23 27.21 -1.10 9.11
N SER A 24 27.75 -1.15 7.89
CA SER A 24 27.39 -0.20 6.83
C SER A 24 25.93 -0.37 6.41
N PRO A 25 25.20 0.73 6.15
CA PRO A 25 23.85 0.66 5.61
C PRO A 25 23.87 0.10 4.18
N VAL A 26 22.80 -0.62 3.81
CA VAL A 26 22.61 -1.13 2.45
C VAL A 26 21.99 -0.04 1.57
N PRO A 27 22.58 0.29 0.40
CA PRO A 27 22.02 1.28 -0.52
C PRO A 27 20.88 0.65 -1.34
N TRP A 28 19.67 0.59 -0.76
CA TRP A 28 18.49 -0.02 -1.38
C TRP A 28 17.97 0.67 -2.64
N GLY A 29 18.43 1.87 -2.96
CA GLY A 29 17.98 2.61 -4.15
C GLY A 29 16.45 2.82 -4.16
N THR A 30 15.82 2.51 -5.29
CA THR A 30 14.36 2.65 -5.46
C THR A 30 13.56 1.62 -4.65
N GLU A 31 14.16 0.48 -4.29
CA GLU A 31 13.48 -0.54 -3.47
C GLU A 31 13.06 0.00 -2.09
N LEU A 32 13.77 1.01 -1.56
CA LEU A 32 13.39 1.64 -0.30
C LEU A 32 11.96 2.22 -0.36
N HIS A 33 11.61 2.83 -1.49
CA HIS A 33 10.30 3.44 -1.70
C HIS A 33 9.30 2.44 -2.28
N ASP A 34 9.75 1.54 -3.14
CA ASP A 34 8.89 0.55 -3.79
C ASP A 34 8.48 -0.57 -2.84
N ARG A 35 9.45 -1.29 -2.27
CA ARG A 35 9.24 -2.48 -1.42
C ARG A 35 9.08 -2.13 0.05
N PHE A 36 10.06 -1.45 0.65
CA PHE A 36 10.16 -1.27 2.11
C PHE A 36 9.17 -0.25 2.70
N MET A 37 8.31 0.32 1.88
CA MET A 37 7.20 1.17 2.32
C MET A 37 5.82 0.48 2.17
N LEU A 38 5.79 -0.79 1.76
CA LEU A 38 4.59 -1.62 1.83
C LEU A 38 4.41 -2.21 3.25
N PRO A 39 3.17 -2.24 3.78
CA PRO A 39 2.85 -2.75 5.11
C PRO A 39 3.51 -4.08 5.47
N HIS A 40 3.50 -5.05 4.55
CA HIS A 40 4.06 -6.38 4.78
C HIS A 40 5.56 -6.32 5.11
N PHE A 41 6.34 -5.58 4.33
CA PHE A 41 7.78 -5.48 4.54
C PHE A 41 8.12 -4.61 5.75
N VAL A 42 7.37 -3.54 6.02
CA VAL A 42 7.55 -2.75 7.24
C VAL A 42 7.28 -3.59 8.50
N GLN A 43 6.21 -4.40 8.49
CA GLN A 43 5.90 -5.28 9.62
C GLN A 43 6.98 -6.34 9.81
N ARG A 44 7.49 -6.93 8.72
CA ARG A 44 8.59 -7.89 8.76
C ARG A 44 9.88 -7.28 9.32
N ASP A 45 10.27 -6.10 8.84
CA ASP A 45 11.47 -5.40 9.34
C ASP A 45 11.32 -5.06 10.83
N MET A 46 10.13 -4.66 11.26
CA MET A 46 9.85 -4.41 12.68
C MET A 46 9.98 -5.69 13.52
N ALA A 47 9.49 -6.82 13.00
CA ALA A 47 9.65 -8.12 13.66
C ALA A 47 11.13 -8.53 13.77
N ASP A 48 11.94 -8.24 12.76
CA ASP A 48 13.40 -8.49 12.78
C ASP A 48 14.10 -7.64 13.85
N VAL A 49 13.72 -6.36 14.00
CA VAL A 49 14.23 -5.47 15.06
C VAL A 49 13.87 -6.00 16.45
N VAL A 50 12.62 -6.42 16.65
CA VAL A 50 12.18 -7.02 17.92
C VAL A 50 12.93 -8.32 18.18
N GLY A 51 13.12 -9.15 17.16
CA GLY A 51 13.91 -10.38 17.23
C GLY A 51 15.35 -10.11 17.66
N ASP A 52 15.98 -9.05 17.17
CA ASP A 52 17.33 -8.65 17.58
C ASP A 52 17.40 -8.24 19.06
N LEU A 53 16.46 -7.41 19.50
CA LEU A 53 16.36 -7.01 20.90
C LEU A 53 16.13 -8.20 21.83
N ARG A 54 15.31 -9.17 21.42
CA ARG A 54 15.08 -10.42 22.17
C ARG A 54 16.33 -11.28 22.25
N ARG A 55 17.08 -11.43 21.14
CA ARG A 55 18.38 -12.13 21.14
C ARG A 55 19.40 -11.46 22.06
N TRP A 56 19.34 -10.13 22.19
CA TRP A 56 20.17 -9.38 23.13
C TRP A 56 19.75 -9.53 24.59
N GLY A 57 18.55 -10.04 24.87
CA GLY A 57 18.02 -10.25 26.22
C GLY A 57 16.95 -9.24 26.66
N TYR A 58 16.49 -8.35 25.78
CA TYR A 58 15.33 -7.49 26.06
C TYR A 58 14.04 -8.21 25.66
N ALA A 59 13.18 -8.49 26.64
CA ALA A 59 11.89 -9.17 26.44
C ALA A 59 10.82 -8.26 25.80
N VAL A 60 11.13 -7.67 24.64
CA VAL A 60 10.18 -6.91 23.83
C VAL A 60 9.29 -7.90 23.08
N ASP A 61 7.97 -7.73 23.19
CA ASP A 61 7.02 -8.52 22.41
C ASP A 61 6.66 -7.84 21.10
N GLY A 62 6.53 -8.63 20.03
CA GLY A 62 6.13 -8.16 18.71
C GLY A 62 4.66 -7.74 18.68
N GLU A 63 3.79 -8.46 19.40
CA GLU A 63 2.34 -8.21 19.43
C GLU A 63 1.99 -6.82 20.01
N TRP A 64 2.89 -6.25 20.82
CA TRP A 64 2.73 -4.89 21.34
C TRP A 64 2.69 -3.82 20.24
N PHE A 65 3.19 -4.15 19.04
CA PHE A 65 3.25 -3.25 17.90
C PHE A 65 2.07 -3.40 16.93
N ASP A 66 1.21 -4.42 17.08
CA ASP A 66 0.07 -4.64 16.19
C ASP A 66 -0.89 -3.44 16.11
N PRO A 67 -1.22 -2.74 17.21
CA PRO A 67 -2.03 -1.52 17.13
C PRO A 67 -1.37 -0.39 16.33
N PHE A 68 -0.04 -0.34 16.28
CA PHE A 68 0.69 0.65 15.48
C PHE A 68 0.65 0.30 14.00
N VAL A 69 0.76 -0.98 13.67
CA VAL A 69 0.60 -1.47 12.29
C VAL A 69 -0.81 -1.16 11.80
N GLU A 70 -1.84 -1.49 12.57
CA GLU A 70 -3.23 -1.21 12.18
C GLU A 70 -3.53 0.28 12.08
N PHE A 71 -2.96 1.10 12.98
CA PHE A 71 -3.10 2.56 12.90
C PHE A 71 -2.36 3.15 11.69
N ARG A 72 -1.14 2.69 11.40
CA ARG A 72 -0.30 3.22 10.32
C ARG A 72 -0.77 2.75 8.95
N PHE A 73 -1.27 1.52 8.86
CA PHE A 73 -1.67 0.81 7.66
C PHE A 73 -3.10 0.26 7.82
N PRO A 74 -4.09 1.14 7.98
CA PRO A 74 -5.47 0.72 8.20
C PRO A 74 -5.96 -0.17 7.06
N ARG A 75 -6.68 -1.23 7.44
CA ARG A 75 -7.38 -2.08 6.48
C ARG A 75 -8.56 -1.34 5.85
N TYR A 76 -8.66 -1.40 4.53
CA TYR A 76 -9.82 -0.90 3.78
C TYR A 76 -10.90 -1.95 3.67
N GLY A 77 -10.53 -3.19 3.42
CA GLY A 77 -11.47 -4.31 3.39
C GLY A 77 -10.84 -5.59 2.87
N THR A 78 -11.63 -6.66 2.94
CA THR A 78 -11.26 -8.00 2.54
C THR A 78 -12.40 -8.61 1.75
N ILE A 79 -12.07 -9.39 0.71
CA ILE A 79 -13.00 -10.32 0.08
C ILE A 79 -12.44 -11.73 0.15
N ASN A 80 -13.33 -12.71 0.11
CA ASN A 80 -13.01 -14.11 -0.07
C ASN A 80 -13.73 -14.59 -1.33
N VAL A 81 -12.97 -15.15 -2.27
CA VAL A 81 -13.47 -15.70 -3.53
C VAL A 81 -12.91 -17.11 -3.63
N ASP A 82 -13.79 -18.11 -3.55
CA ASP A 82 -13.40 -19.51 -3.35
C ASP A 82 -12.43 -19.63 -2.15
N ASP A 83 -11.25 -20.24 -2.35
CA ASP A 83 -10.20 -20.38 -1.33
C ASP A 83 -9.19 -19.21 -1.32
N ILE A 84 -9.47 -18.13 -2.06
CA ILE A 84 -8.58 -16.98 -2.21
C ILE A 84 -9.08 -15.79 -1.38
N GLU A 85 -8.30 -15.38 -0.40
CA GLU A 85 -8.52 -14.15 0.37
C GLU A 85 -7.73 -13.00 -0.27
N MET A 86 -8.39 -11.86 -0.53
CA MET A 86 -7.72 -10.63 -0.96
C MET A 86 -8.02 -9.49 0.01
N GLU A 87 -6.98 -8.92 0.61
CA GLU A 87 -7.02 -7.80 1.55
C GLU A 87 -6.40 -6.55 0.93
N LEU A 88 -7.07 -5.40 1.11
CA LEU A 88 -6.55 -4.09 0.76
C LEU A 88 -6.20 -3.30 2.02
N ARG A 89 -4.97 -2.80 2.09
CA ARG A 89 -4.49 -1.90 3.15
C ARG A 89 -3.93 -0.62 2.56
N PHE A 90 -4.00 0.46 3.32
CA PHE A 90 -3.19 1.65 3.03
C PHE A 90 -1.70 1.28 3.00
N ALA A 91 -0.95 1.82 2.05
CA ALA A 91 0.51 1.73 2.01
C ALA A 91 1.13 3.13 1.98
N ILE A 92 2.37 3.26 2.44
CA ILE A 92 3.01 4.56 2.50
C ILE A 92 3.30 5.03 1.08
N GLU A 93 2.95 6.26 0.74
CA GLU A 93 3.42 6.92 -0.48
C GLU A 93 4.08 8.25 -0.06
N PRO A 94 5.36 8.46 -0.38
CA PRO A 94 6.02 9.73 -0.09
C PRO A 94 5.49 10.80 -1.02
N TRP A 95 5.06 11.93 -0.46
CA TRP A 95 4.65 13.09 -1.25
C TRP A 95 5.82 14.01 -1.51
N ASN A 96 5.96 14.41 -2.78
CA ASN A 96 7.04 15.29 -3.20
C ASN A 96 6.73 16.74 -2.81
N VAL A 97 7.74 17.42 -2.31
CA VAL A 97 7.69 18.89 -2.14
C VAL A 97 7.92 19.52 -3.51
N LEU A 98 7.02 20.40 -3.91
CA LEU A 98 7.06 21.14 -5.16
C LEU A 98 8.02 22.34 -5.08
N GLY A 99 8.26 22.94 -6.24
CA GLY A 99 8.98 24.20 -6.35
C GLY A 99 8.30 25.32 -5.56
N GLU A 100 9.08 26.37 -5.29
CA GLU A 100 8.56 27.55 -4.61
C GLU A 100 7.66 28.36 -5.55
N GLU A 101 6.44 28.67 -5.09
CA GLU A 101 5.44 29.43 -5.84
C GLU A 101 5.13 30.74 -5.13
N VAL A 102 4.93 31.81 -5.91
CA VAL A 102 4.49 33.11 -5.38
C VAL A 102 2.99 33.05 -5.10
N THR A 103 2.63 33.37 -3.86
CA THR A 103 1.25 33.49 -3.38
C THR A 103 0.94 34.96 -3.06
N ALA A 104 -0.34 35.26 -2.78
CA ALA A 104 -0.76 36.61 -2.42
C ALA A 104 -0.09 37.16 -1.13
N GLN A 105 0.48 36.29 -0.27
CA GLN A 105 1.02 36.64 1.04
C GLN A 105 2.53 36.39 1.17
N GLY A 106 3.20 35.95 0.11
CA GLY A 106 4.62 35.56 0.14
C GLY A 106 4.90 34.37 -0.77
N THR A 107 5.93 33.58 -0.48
CA THR A 107 6.22 32.35 -1.21
C THR A 107 5.85 31.10 -0.42
N ALA A 108 5.43 30.04 -1.11
CA ALA A 108 5.06 28.76 -0.50
C ALA A 108 5.65 27.59 -1.29
N ARG A 109 5.87 26.45 -0.62
CA ARG A 109 6.17 25.18 -1.27
C ARG A 109 5.04 24.20 -1.00
N PHE A 110 4.31 23.85 -2.04
CA PHE A 110 3.22 22.90 -1.95
C PHE A 110 3.75 21.47 -1.88
N VAL A 111 2.93 20.57 -1.35
CA VAL A 111 3.22 19.13 -1.32
C VAL A 111 2.24 18.46 -2.27
N ASP A 112 2.77 17.67 -3.20
CA ASP A 112 1.93 16.92 -4.14
C ASP A 112 1.26 15.74 -3.44
N SER A 113 0.07 16.01 -2.92
CA SER A 113 -0.78 15.05 -2.24
C SER A 113 -1.75 14.32 -3.18
N SER A 114 -1.56 14.44 -4.50
CA SER A 114 -2.44 13.84 -5.50
C SER A 114 -2.33 12.32 -5.59
N VAL A 115 -1.22 11.74 -5.13
CA VAL A 115 -0.90 10.31 -5.30
C VAL A 115 -1.04 9.58 -3.98
N GLU A 116 -1.67 8.41 -4.03
CA GLU A 116 -1.76 7.49 -2.91
C GLU A 116 -1.29 6.10 -3.34
N ARG A 117 -1.05 5.25 -2.35
CA ARG A 117 -0.69 3.85 -2.56
C ARG A 117 -1.47 2.94 -1.62
N LEU A 118 -1.90 1.81 -2.16
CA LEU A 118 -2.43 0.70 -1.38
C LEU A 118 -1.55 -0.53 -1.53
N GLN A 119 -1.62 -1.43 -0.56
CA GLN A 119 -1.10 -2.78 -0.66
C GLN A 119 -2.26 -3.73 -0.95
N VAL A 120 -2.10 -4.55 -1.97
CA VAL A 120 -2.89 -5.75 -2.20
C VAL A 120 -2.14 -6.92 -1.57
N LYS A 121 -2.79 -7.64 -0.66
CA LYS A 121 -2.28 -8.89 -0.10
C LYS A 121 -3.25 -10.01 -0.45
N VAL A 122 -2.75 -11.12 -0.97
CA VAL A 122 -3.56 -12.26 -1.40
C VAL A 122 -3.06 -13.52 -0.72
N ARG A 123 -3.97 -14.38 -0.27
CA ARG A 123 -3.68 -15.68 0.34
C ARG A 123 -4.49 -16.78 -0.34
N GLY A 124 -3.97 -18.00 -0.36
CA GLY A 124 -4.60 -19.15 -1.03
C GLY A 124 -4.51 -19.12 -2.56
N MET A 125 -3.76 -18.17 -3.13
CA MET A 125 -3.65 -17.99 -4.58
C MET A 125 -2.63 -18.97 -5.19
N THR A 126 -2.95 -19.51 -6.36
CA THR A 126 -1.98 -20.25 -7.20
C THR A 126 -1.40 -19.35 -8.28
N ASP A 127 -0.09 -19.04 -8.19
CA ASP A 127 0.62 -18.08 -9.06
C ASP A 127 0.52 -18.38 -10.56
N THR A 128 0.60 -19.66 -10.95
CA THR A 128 0.55 -20.06 -12.36
C THR A 128 -0.84 -20.01 -12.98
N ARG A 129 -1.88 -19.74 -12.17
CA ARG A 129 -3.28 -19.80 -12.60
C ARG A 129 -4.01 -18.49 -12.39
N HIS A 130 -3.82 -17.86 -11.23
CA HIS A 130 -4.58 -16.68 -10.85
C HIS A 130 -3.72 -15.44 -10.92
N VAL A 131 -4.33 -14.34 -11.36
CA VAL A 131 -3.71 -13.02 -11.35
C VAL A 131 -4.65 -12.03 -10.70
N VAL A 132 -4.10 -11.02 -10.03
CA VAL A 132 -4.90 -9.87 -9.60
C VAL A 132 -4.70 -8.75 -10.60
N THR A 133 -5.80 -8.08 -10.96
CA THR A 133 -5.75 -6.86 -11.73
C THR A 133 -6.31 -5.68 -10.94
N CYS A 134 -5.87 -4.47 -11.29
CA CYS A 134 -6.46 -3.22 -10.84
C CYS A 134 -6.76 -2.37 -12.09
N ASN A 135 -8.01 -1.97 -12.28
CA ASN A 135 -8.47 -1.25 -13.48
C ASN A 135 -8.04 -1.96 -14.78
N GLY A 136 -8.13 -3.29 -14.80
CA GLY A 136 -7.75 -4.13 -15.95
C GLY A 136 -6.25 -4.33 -16.18
N ARG A 137 -5.39 -3.77 -15.30
CA ARG A 137 -3.93 -3.90 -15.38
C ARG A 137 -3.39 -4.88 -14.36
N ARG A 138 -2.40 -5.68 -14.74
CA ARG A 138 -1.91 -6.78 -13.89
C ARG A 138 -1.10 -6.22 -12.73
N VAL A 139 -1.47 -6.59 -11.52
CA VAL A 139 -0.76 -6.20 -10.30
C VAL A 139 0.48 -7.11 -10.16
N PRO A 140 1.70 -6.56 -9.96
CA PRO A 140 2.95 -7.32 -9.92
C PRO A 140 3.15 -8.01 -8.56
N LEU A 141 2.29 -8.98 -8.25
CA LEU A 141 2.32 -9.76 -7.02
C LEU A 141 3.67 -10.46 -6.80
N ARG A 142 4.20 -10.36 -5.57
CA ARG A 142 5.46 -10.97 -5.13
C ARG A 142 5.22 -11.91 -3.96
N CYS A 143 5.84 -13.08 -4.00
CA CYS A 143 5.79 -14.06 -2.91
C CYS A 143 6.36 -13.46 -1.62
N THR A 144 5.71 -13.71 -0.49
CA THR A 144 6.16 -13.25 0.84
C THR A 144 7.13 -14.21 1.52
N GLY A 145 7.29 -15.41 0.95
CA GLY A 145 7.99 -16.56 1.56
C GLY A 145 7.03 -17.61 2.10
N GLU A 146 5.75 -17.28 2.26
CA GLU A 146 4.68 -18.22 2.59
C GLU A 146 4.02 -18.76 1.31
N ARG A 147 3.73 -20.06 1.29
CA ARG A 147 3.13 -20.70 0.12
C ARG A 147 1.72 -20.16 -0.12
N GLY A 148 1.49 -19.63 -1.32
CA GLY A 148 0.18 -19.10 -1.71
C GLY A 148 -0.12 -17.70 -1.15
N GLU A 149 0.86 -17.04 -0.53
CA GLU A 149 0.75 -15.66 -0.06
C GLU A 149 1.57 -14.72 -0.95
N PHE A 150 0.92 -13.66 -1.43
CA PHE A 150 1.52 -12.67 -2.31
C PHE A 150 1.16 -11.25 -1.90
N VAL A 151 2.05 -10.31 -2.22
CA VAL A 151 1.87 -8.89 -1.92
C VAL A 151 2.36 -8.01 -3.07
N ALA A 152 1.67 -6.89 -3.30
CA ALA A 152 2.12 -5.83 -4.19
C ALA A 152 1.52 -4.48 -3.81
N GLY A 153 2.16 -3.40 -4.25
CA GLY A 153 1.62 -2.05 -4.23
C GLY A 153 0.78 -1.74 -5.46
N VAL A 154 -0.22 -0.89 -5.29
CA VAL A 154 -0.88 -0.17 -6.40
C VAL A 154 -0.82 1.32 -6.09
N ARG A 155 -0.09 2.05 -6.92
CA ARG A 155 0.04 3.51 -6.84
C ARG A 155 -0.91 4.14 -7.85
N TYR A 156 -1.65 5.14 -7.40
CA TYR A 156 -2.69 5.76 -8.20
C TYR A 156 -2.83 7.24 -7.85
N LYS A 157 -3.28 8.02 -8.84
CA LYS A 157 -3.69 9.41 -8.61
C LYS A 157 -5.09 9.44 -7.99
N ALA A 158 -5.18 9.90 -6.76
CA ALA A 158 -6.37 9.89 -5.92
C ALA A 158 -7.28 11.09 -6.14
N TRP A 159 -6.71 12.28 -6.40
CA TRP A 159 -7.44 13.52 -6.68
C TRP A 159 -6.56 14.53 -7.44
N ASN A 160 -7.14 15.67 -7.85
CA ASN A 160 -6.44 16.74 -8.57
C ASN A 160 -6.27 17.98 -7.67
N PRO A 161 -5.12 18.17 -7.02
CA PRO A 161 -4.82 19.42 -6.33
C PRO A 161 -4.62 20.57 -7.32
N PRO A 162 -4.82 21.83 -6.87
CA PRO A 162 -4.53 23.01 -7.69
C PRO A 162 -3.07 23.09 -8.15
N SER A 163 -2.12 22.61 -7.32
CA SER A 163 -0.71 22.46 -7.65
C SER A 163 -0.26 21.01 -7.44
N GLY A 164 0.43 20.43 -8.42
CA GLY A 164 0.86 19.01 -8.44
C GLY A 164 1.81 18.72 -9.61
N LEU A 165 2.61 17.65 -9.52
CA LEU A 165 3.61 17.30 -10.54
C LEU A 165 3.00 16.87 -11.87
N HIS A 166 1.81 16.27 -11.83
CA HIS A 166 1.19 15.65 -13.00
C HIS A 166 -0.25 16.14 -13.21
N PRO A 167 -0.48 17.44 -13.49
CA PRO A 167 -1.83 18.01 -13.58
C PRO A 167 -2.65 17.42 -14.74
N THR A 168 -2.01 16.92 -15.79
CA THR A 168 -2.67 16.36 -16.99
C THR A 168 -3.10 14.91 -16.84
N ILE A 169 -2.62 14.19 -15.82
CA ILE A 169 -3.03 12.81 -15.57
C ILE A 169 -4.37 12.83 -14.81
N PRO A 170 -5.41 12.12 -15.29
CA PRO A 170 -6.69 12.08 -14.60
C PRO A 170 -6.63 11.31 -13.27
N VAL A 171 -7.68 11.45 -12.46
CA VAL A 171 -7.88 10.65 -11.25
C VAL A 171 -8.20 9.21 -11.65
N HIS A 172 -7.65 8.24 -10.93
CA HIS A 172 -7.82 6.81 -11.23
C HIS A 172 -8.92 6.15 -10.39
N ALA A 173 -9.54 6.88 -9.46
CA ALA A 173 -10.61 6.37 -8.62
C ALA A 173 -11.95 6.29 -9.40
N PRO A 174 -12.79 5.28 -9.17
CA PRO A 174 -12.56 4.16 -8.25
C PRO A 174 -11.56 3.14 -8.80
N LEU A 175 -10.91 2.41 -7.89
CA LEU A 175 -10.05 1.28 -8.21
C LEU A 175 -10.88 0.01 -8.19
N VAL A 176 -10.99 -0.66 -9.33
CA VAL A 176 -11.66 -1.96 -9.46
C VAL A 176 -10.60 -3.04 -9.47
N LEU A 177 -10.64 -3.92 -8.48
CA LEU A 177 -9.71 -5.04 -8.35
C LEU A 177 -10.43 -6.35 -8.64
N ASP A 178 -9.80 -7.18 -9.46
CA ASP A 178 -10.33 -8.47 -9.91
C ASP A 178 -9.31 -9.58 -9.67
N ILE A 179 -9.77 -10.73 -9.15
CA ILE A 179 -9.04 -11.99 -9.16
C ILE A 179 -9.45 -12.72 -10.44
N VAL A 180 -8.52 -12.85 -11.39
CA VAL A 180 -8.78 -13.45 -12.70
C VAL A 180 -8.14 -14.83 -12.77
N ASP A 181 -8.92 -15.82 -13.18
CA ASP A 181 -8.42 -17.14 -13.58
C ASP A 181 -7.97 -17.09 -15.04
N THR A 182 -6.67 -17.23 -15.26
CA THR A 182 -6.06 -17.16 -16.59
C THR A 182 -6.42 -18.34 -17.48
N TRP A 183 -6.84 -19.48 -16.91
CA TRP A 183 -7.21 -20.66 -17.70
C TRP A 183 -8.60 -20.52 -18.31
N SER A 184 -9.51 -19.87 -17.60
CA SER A 184 -10.88 -19.63 -18.05
C SER A 184 -11.10 -18.21 -18.60
N GLU A 185 -10.09 -17.34 -18.54
CA GLU A 185 -10.13 -15.91 -18.89
C GLU A 185 -11.31 -15.19 -18.21
N ARG A 186 -11.58 -15.49 -16.94
CA ARG A 186 -12.74 -14.95 -16.20
C ARG A 186 -12.34 -14.37 -14.85
N SER A 187 -13.00 -13.27 -14.48
CA SER A 187 -12.95 -12.79 -13.10
C SER A 187 -13.71 -13.79 -12.22
N LEU A 188 -13.03 -14.32 -11.20
CA LEU A 188 -13.63 -15.15 -10.15
C LEU A 188 -14.43 -14.28 -9.17
N GLY A 189 -13.99 -13.03 -9.01
CA GLY A 189 -14.56 -12.07 -8.07
C GLY A 189 -13.59 -10.93 -7.80
N GLY A 190 -14.01 -9.96 -7.01
CA GLY A 190 -13.24 -8.74 -6.82
C GLY A 190 -13.94 -7.71 -5.95
N CYS A 191 -13.35 -6.54 -5.86
CA CYS A 191 -13.85 -5.44 -5.03
C CYS A 191 -13.55 -4.08 -5.67
N THR A 192 -14.26 -3.05 -5.21
CA THR A 192 -14.08 -1.68 -5.67
C THR A 192 -13.71 -0.79 -4.49
N TYR A 193 -12.65 -0.02 -4.64
CA TYR A 193 -12.18 0.96 -3.66
C TYR A 193 -12.36 2.39 -4.18
N HIS A 194 -12.93 3.25 -3.35
CA HIS A 194 -13.14 4.66 -3.63
C HIS A 194 -12.22 5.52 -2.77
N VAL A 195 -11.65 6.60 -3.33
CA VAL A 195 -10.80 7.53 -2.56
C VAL A 195 -11.64 8.37 -1.60
N ALA A 196 -12.76 8.87 -2.11
CA ALA A 196 -13.76 9.62 -1.38
C ALA A 196 -15.04 8.79 -1.20
N HIS A 197 -15.97 9.26 -0.37
CA HIS A 197 -17.25 8.58 -0.21
C HIS A 197 -17.97 8.48 -1.56
N PRO A 198 -18.45 7.28 -1.98
CA PRO A 198 -19.03 7.06 -3.32
C PRO A 198 -20.20 8.00 -3.65
N GLY A 199 -20.99 8.38 -2.64
CA GLY A 199 -22.06 9.38 -2.77
C GLY A 199 -21.61 10.84 -2.87
N GLY A 200 -20.32 11.13 -3.14
CA GLY A 200 -19.80 12.49 -3.30
C GLY A 200 -19.79 13.34 -2.02
N ARG A 201 -19.86 12.70 -0.85
CA ARG A 201 -19.88 13.39 0.44
C ARG A 201 -18.47 13.84 0.82
N ASN A 202 -18.31 15.15 1.01
CA ASN A 202 -17.18 15.72 1.73
C ASN A 202 -17.58 15.89 3.19
N TYR A 203 -16.76 15.40 4.11
CA TYR A 203 -17.01 15.60 5.53
C TYR A 203 -16.56 17.00 5.93
N GLU A 204 -17.48 17.80 6.47
CA GLU A 204 -17.17 19.15 6.96
C GLU A 204 -16.47 19.13 8.32
N THR A 205 -16.66 18.05 9.09
CA THR A 205 -16.11 17.90 10.43
C THR A 205 -15.11 16.75 10.50
N LEU A 206 -14.14 16.91 11.40
CA LEU A 206 -13.29 15.79 11.84
C LEU A 206 -14.16 14.69 12.48
N PRO A 207 -13.74 13.42 12.39
CA PRO A 207 -14.45 12.35 13.08
C PRO A 207 -14.42 12.59 14.59
N VAL A 208 -15.57 12.41 15.24
CA VAL A 208 -15.74 12.61 16.68
C VAL A 208 -15.00 11.54 17.48
N ASN A 209 -14.82 10.34 16.92
CA ASN A 209 -14.10 9.24 17.55
C ASN A 209 -13.53 8.24 16.52
N ALA A 210 -12.83 7.22 17.02
CA ALA A 210 -12.21 6.18 16.20
C ALA A 210 -13.22 5.33 15.41
N TYR A 211 -14.38 5.02 15.99
CA TYR A 211 -15.43 4.23 15.32
C TYR A 211 -16.04 4.98 14.14
N GLU A 212 -16.25 6.29 14.26
CA GLU A 212 -16.72 7.11 13.15
C GLU A 212 -15.65 7.16 12.05
N ALA A 213 -14.38 7.39 12.41
CA ALA A 213 -13.28 7.38 11.46
C ALA A 213 -13.18 6.05 10.71
N GLU A 214 -13.35 4.92 11.41
CA GLU A 214 -13.40 3.57 10.84
C GLU A 214 -14.60 3.41 9.91
N SER A 215 -15.80 3.81 10.33
CA SER A 215 -17.01 3.75 9.51
C SER A 215 -16.86 4.53 8.20
N ARG A 216 -16.26 5.74 8.26
CA ARG A 216 -15.93 6.55 7.08
C ARG A 216 -14.96 5.83 6.14
N ARG A 217 -13.99 5.05 6.67
CA ARG A 217 -13.08 4.25 5.85
C ARG A 217 -13.78 3.05 5.21
N LEU A 218 -14.60 2.32 5.96
CA LEU A 218 -15.34 1.14 5.46
C LEU A 218 -16.31 1.51 4.34
N ALA A 219 -16.94 2.68 4.40
CA ALA A 219 -17.83 3.17 3.34
C ALA A 219 -17.17 3.32 1.96
N ARG A 220 -15.82 3.37 1.92
CA ARG A 220 -15.03 3.48 0.70
C ARG A 220 -14.71 2.14 0.03
N PHE A 221 -14.95 1.03 0.72
CA PHE A 221 -14.66 -0.31 0.21
C PHE A 221 -15.96 -1.06 -0.09
N TRP A 222 -16.12 -1.49 -1.32
CA TRP A 222 -17.27 -2.28 -1.77
C TRP A 222 -16.78 -3.69 -2.12
N PRO A 223 -17.29 -4.75 -1.46
CA PRO A 223 -16.92 -6.14 -1.78
C PRO A 223 -17.59 -6.66 -3.08
N VAL A 224 -18.05 -5.74 -3.93
CA VAL A 224 -18.78 -5.97 -5.18
C VAL A 224 -18.31 -4.96 -6.22
N GLY A 225 -18.80 -5.07 -7.46
CA GLY A 225 -18.44 -4.14 -8.53
C GLY A 225 -17.19 -4.53 -9.32
N HIS A 226 -16.80 -5.79 -9.23
CA HIS A 226 -15.75 -6.40 -10.03
C HIS A 226 -16.18 -6.58 -11.49
N SER A 227 -15.23 -6.80 -12.39
CA SER A 227 -15.47 -6.94 -13.82
C SER A 227 -16.26 -8.21 -14.12
N THR A 228 -17.30 -8.11 -14.94
CA THR A 228 -18.09 -9.28 -15.38
C THR A 228 -17.70 -9.73 -16.78
N GLY A 229 -17.85 -11.02 -17.06
CA GLY A 229 -17.56 -11.60 -18.37
C GLY A 229 -16.11 -12.03 -18.55
N THR A 230 -15.68 -12.13 -19.81
CA THR A 230 -14.32 -12.56 -20.15
C THR A 230 -13.34 -11.41 -19.93
N VAL A 231 -12.32 -11.63 -19.12
CA VAL A 231 -11.27 -10.67 -18.80
C VAL A 231 -9.96 -11.16 -19.38
N ARG A 232 -9.56 -10.58 -20.51
CA ARG A 232 -8.21 -10.78 -21.06
C ARG A 232 -7.25 -9.82 -20.38
N VAL A 233 -6.41 -10.37 -19.51
CA VAL A 233 -5.39 -9.61 -18.81
C VAL A 233 -4.15 -9.52 -19.70
N PRO A 234 -3.73 -8.33 -20.13
CA PRO A 234 -2.48 -8.20 -20.88
C PRO A 234 -1.30 -8.60 -19.98
N GLU A 235 -0.28 -9.22 -20.56
CA GLU A 235 0.98 -9.36 -19.87
C GLU A 235 1.57 -7.97 -19.61
N GLU A 236 1.89 -7.71 -18.35
CA GLU A 236 2.48 -6.44 -17.94
C GLU A 236 3.85 -6.73 -17.36
N ALA A 237 4.88 -6.24 -18.06
CA ALA A 237 6.24 -6.31 -17.55
C ALA A 237 6.32 -5.48 -16.25
N PRO A 238 6.99 -5.99 -15.20
CA PRO A 238 7.27 -5.20 -14.01
C PRO A 238 7.98 -3.90 -14.40
N GLN A 239 7.63 -2.80 -13.74
CA GLN A 239 8.33 -1.53 -13.97
C GLN A 239 9.78 -1.70 -13.50
N CYS A 240 10.76 -1.40 -14.38
CA CYS A 240 12.17 -1.72 -14.13
C CYS A 240 12.67 -1.25 -12.74
N GLU A 241 12.31 -0.04 -12.34
CA GLU A 241 12.73 0.54 -11.06
C GLU A 241 11.78 0.25 -9.88
N HIS A 242 10.55 -0.19 -10.16
CA HIS A 242 9.48 -0.40 -9.18
C HIS A 242 8.80 -1.77 -9.36
N PRO A 243 9.53 -2.89 -9.19
CA PRO A 243 9.01 -4.23 -9.46
C PRO A 243 7.94 -4.72 -8.49
N TYR A 244 7.69 -4.04 -7.37
CA TYR A 244 6.65 -4.38 -6.38
C TYR A 244 5.37 -3.56 -6.52
N THR A 245 5.37 -2.48 -7.31
CA THR A 245 4.23 -1.56 -7.40
C THR A 245 3.72 -1.41 -8.83
N LEU A 246 2.42 -1.59 -9.02
CA LEU A 246 1.73 -1.14 -10.23
C LEU A 246 1.47 0.37 -10.13
N ASP A 247 2.18 1.18 -10.92
CA ASP A 247 1.87 2.62 -11.05
C ASP A 247 0.86 2.86 -12.18
N LEU A 248 -0.37 3.21 -11.80
CA LEU A 248 -1.46 3.46 -12.75
C LEU A 248 -1.24 4.72 -13.60
N ARG A 249 -0.37 5.64 -13.16
CA ARG A 249 -0.04 6.88 -13.89
C ARG A 249 0.74 6.60 -15.17
N ASN A 250 1.47 5.48 -15.22
CA ASN A 250 2.19 5.06 -16.41
C ASN A 250 1.21 4.49 -17.42
N SER A 251 1.28 4.94 -18.67
CA SER A 251 0.47 4.33 -19.74
C SER A 251 0.84 2.86 -19.91
N SER A 252 -0.14 1.99 -20.16
CA SER A 252 0.06 0.60 -20.56
C SER A 252 0.64 0.51 -21.98
N ARG A 253 1.84 1.06 -22.20
CA ARG A 253 2.59 0.84 -23.43
C ARG A 253 3.41 -0.41 -23.22
N GLY A 254 2.89 -1.53 -23.72
CA GLY A 254 3.76 -2.60 -24.19
C GLY A 254 4.81 -1.94 -25.07
N ARG A 255 6.08 -2.10 -24.72
CA ARG A 255 7.21 -1.62 -25.50
C ARG A 255 7.02 -2.22 -26.91
N LYS A 256 6.58 -1.41 -27.87
CA LYS A 256 6.74 -1.76 -29.28
C LYS A 256 8.20 -1.52 -29.55
N ASP A 257 8.95 -2.61 -29.65
CA ASP A 257 10.27 -2.62 -30.27
C ASP A 257 10.22 -2.03 -31.69
#